data_AF-A0A969KY89-F1
#
_entry.id   AF-A0A969KY89-F1
#
_cell.length_a   1.000
_cell.length_b   1.000
_cell.length_c   1.000
_cell.angle_alpha   90.00
_cell.angle_beta   90.00
_cell.angle_gamma   90.00
#
_symmetry.space_group_name_H-M   'P 1'
#
loop_
_entity.id
_entity.type
_entity.pdbx_description
1 polymer ?
#
loop_
_entity_poly.entity_id
_entity_poly.type
_entity_poly.pdbx_seq_one_letter_code
_entity_poly.pdbx_strand_id
1 'polypeptide(L)'
;MSYAAECNKRFLPIVWREGFDPQQMHPAIASHNWLFFRETDDFNHALQELIQAMDIDLDHLRAHTRLLMRAKDWHAKAQNGSYLLRGHDLQEAEQWLVQGLNKDPKPTPLQTQYIDRSREAETQILKARQKAKWVVVLATVLVNMLLVTGGCFWLYGSASNWARRWVDRQLQDALNVGLAGISGDELRRSPMNLLPQLAKSFIRTTRIG
;
A
#
# COMPACT_ATOMS: atom_id res chain seq x y z
N MET A 1 -57.22 -0.27 -31.06
CA MET A 1 -56.62 0.71 -30.12
C MET A 1 -57.50 0.97 -28.88
N SER A 2 -58.48 0.12 -28.56
CA SER A 2 -59.39 0.31 -27.42
C SER A 2 -58.91 -0.29 -26.08
N TYR A 3 -57.85 -1.11 -26.08
CA TYR A 3 -57.41 -1.84 -24.87
C TYR A 3 -56.48 -1.04 -23.93
N ALA A 4 -55.91 0.09 -24.39
CA ALA A 4 -54.91 0.84 -23.64
C ALA A 4 -55.47 1.95 -22.74
N ALA A 5 -56.75 2.33 -22.90
CA ALA A 5 -57.38 3.41 -22.14
C ALA A 5 -57.94 2.97 -20.78
N GLU A 6 -58.09 1.65 -20.53
CA GLU A 6 -58.59 1.10 -19.26
C GLU A 6 -57.51 0.96 -18.19
N CYS A 7 -56.23 1.00 -18.57
CA CYS A 7 -55.14 0.97 -17.62
C CYS A 7 -54.92 2.39 -17.11
N ASN A 8 -55.29 2.66 -15.85
CA ASN A 8 -55.01 3.89 -15.11
C ASN A 8 -53.49 4.07 -14.83
N LYS A 9 -52.67 3.90 -15.87
CA LYS A 9 -51.22 4.02 -15.89
C LYS A 9 -50.89 5.44 -16.35
N ARG A 10 -50.03 6.12 -15.60
CA ARG A 10 -49.49 7.43 -16.00
C ARG A 10 -48.64 7.24 -17.26
N PHE A 11 -49.02 7.92 -18.34
CA PHE A 11 -48.24 7.97 -19.57
C PHE A 11 -47.32 9.19 -19.54
N LEU A 12 -46.07 9.02 -19.95
CA LEU A 12 -45.10 10.10 -20.06
C LEU A 12 -44.47 10.08 -21.47
N PRO A 13 -45.07 10.79 -22.43
CA PRO A 13 -44.63 10.77 -23.82
C PRO A 13 -43.27 11.46 -23.99
N ILE A 14 -42.35 10.82 -24.70
CA ILE A 14 -41.01 11.36 -25.02
C ILE A 14 -40.92 11.66 -26.53
N VAL A 15 -40.55 12.90 -26.87
CA VAL A 15 -40.35 13.36 -28.26
C VAL A 15 -38.86 13.47 -28.54
N TRP A 16 -38.39 12.67 -29.50
CA TRP A 16 -36.96 12.56 -29.83
C TRP A 16 -36.56 13.26 -31.15
N ARG A 17 -37.53 13.62 -32.01
CA ARG A 17 -37.26 14.20 -33.35
C ARG A 17 -38.13 15.43 -33.61
N GLU A 18 -37.56 16.41 -34.32
CA GLU A 18 -38.31 17.60 -34.74
C GLU A 18 -39.41 17.28 -35.78
N GLY A 19 -40.43 18.14 -35.85
CA GLY A 19 -41.56 18.00 -36.77
C GLY A 19 -42.70 17.11 -36.26
N PHE A 20 -42.68 16.76 -34.98
CA PHE A 20 -43.78 16.03 -34.34
C PHE A 20 -44.89 16.99 -33.88
N ASP A 21 -46.12 16.78 -34.36
CA ASP A 21 -47.30 17.52 -33.92
C ASP A 21 -48.09 16.72 -32.86
N PRO A 22 -48.12 17.16 -31.59
CA PRO A 22 -48.88 16.49 -30.52
C PRO A 22 -50.38 16.35 -30.81
N GLN A 23 -50.94 17.16 -31.72
CA GLN A 23 -52.37 17.13 -32.08
C GLN A 23 -52.76 15.89 -32.90
N GLN A 24 -51.78 15.19 -33.49
CA GLN A 24 -52.02 13.95 -34.25
C GLN A 24 -52.14 12.71 -33.36
N MET A 25 -51.90 12.83 -32.05
CA MET A 25 -52.00 11.73 -31.09
C MET A 25 -53.40 11.61 -30.49
N HIS A 26 -53.74 10.39 -30.07
CA HIS A 26 -54.99 10.12 -29.37
C HIS A 26 -55.12 11.06 -28.15
N PRO A 27 -56.29 11.70 -27.93
CA PRO A 27 -56.45 12.74 -26.91
C PRO A 27 -56.11 12.27 -25.48
N ALA A 28 -56.24 10.98 -25.22
CA ALA A 28 -55.83 10.35 -23.96
C ALA A 28 -54.31 10.44 -23.67
N ILE A 29 -53.45 10.61 -24.69
CA ILE A 29 -52.00 10.76 -24.55
C ILE A 29 -51.61 12.24 -24.70
N ALA A 30 -52.33 12.99 -25.55
CA ALA A 30 -52.10 14.41 -25.77
C ALA A 30 -52.27 15.28 -24.51
N SER A 31 -53.13 14.86 -23.57
CA SER A 31 -53.36 15.55 -22.29
C SER A 31 -52.28 15.33 -21.22
N HIS A 32 -51.28 14.47 -21.46
CA HIS A 32 -50.22 14.15 -20.50
C HIS A 32 -49.00 15.05 -20.65
N ASN A 33 -48.11 15.07 -19.64
CA ASN A 33 -46.91 15.91 -19.64
C ASN A 33 -45.88 15.40 -20.65
N TRP A 34 -45.51 16.23 -21.64
CA TRP A 34 -44.61 15.84 -22.74
C TRP A 34 -43.17 16.20 -22.41
N LEU A 35 -42.24 15.28 -22.65
CA LEU A 35 -40.80 15.52 -22.48
C LEU A 35 -40.08 15.52 -23.82
N PHE A 36 -39.34 16.59 -24.08
CA PHE A 36 -38.60 16.78 -25.32
C PHE A 36 -37.12 16.46 -25.11
N PHE A 37 -36.60 15.52 -25.88
CA PHE A 37 -35.19 15.09 -25.92
C PHE A 37 -34.62 15.33 -27.32
N ARG A 38 -34.71 16.56 -27.83
CA ARG A 38 -34.14 16.93 -29.14
C ARG A 38 -32.64 17.24 -28.99
N GLU A 39 -31.89 17.15 -30.08
CA GLU A 39 -30.45 17.49 -30.09
C GLU A 39 -30.17 18.97 -29.76
N THR A 40 -31.17 19.84 -29.88
CA THR A 40 -31.11 21.27 -29.55
C THR A 40 -31.38 21.58 -28.08
N ASP A 41 -31.92 20.62 -27.32
CA ASP A 41 -32.36 20.84 -25.93
C ASP A 41 -31.30 20.39 -24.92
N ASP A 42 -31.30 21.00 -23.72
CA ASP A 42 -30.42 20.58 -22.62
C ASP A 42 -30.89 19.24 -22.05
N PHE A 43 -30.14 18.18 -22.39
CA PHE A 43 -30.37 16.82 -21.92
C PHE A 43 -30.49 16.72 -20.39
N ASN A 44 -29.68 17.48 -19.63
CA ASN A 44 -29.73 17.43 -18.17
C ASN A 44 -31.02 18.03 -17.62
N HIS A 45 -31.55 19.06 -18.28
CA HIS A 45 -32.80 19.70 -17.89
C HIS A 45 -34.01 18.80 -18.21
N ALA A 46 -34.08 18.25 -19.41
CA ALA A 46 -35.13 17.31 -19.82
C ALA A 46 -35.13 16.04 -18.94
N LEU A 47 -33.94 15.58 -18.54
CA LEU A 47 -33.79 14.47 -17.60
C LEU A 47 -34.30 14.82 -16.19
N GLN A 48 -34.11 16.05 -15.72
CA GLN A 48 -34.65 16.49 -14.42
C GLN A 48 -36.19 16.52 -14.41
N GLU A 49 -36.83 17.00 -15.47
CA GLU A 49 -38.30 17.00 -15.59
C GLU A 49 -38.87 15.58 -15.66
N LEU A 50 -38.19 14.68 -16.40
CA LEU A 50 -38.51 13.25 -16.45
C LEU A 50 -38.53 12.63 -15.04
N ILE A 51 -37.55 13.00 -14.22
CA ILE A 51 -37.35 12.45 -12.89
C ILE A 51 -38.37 12.99 -11.89
N GLN A 52 -38.69 14.28 -11.95
CA GLN A 52 -39.77 14.87 -11.15
C GLN A 52 -41.13 14.25 -11.48
N ALA A 53 -41.40 13.98 -12.76
CA ALA A 53 -42.65 13.35 -13.18
C ALA A 53 -42.79 11.90 -12.69
N MET A 54 -41.67 11.21 -12.42
CA MET A 54 -41.63 9.81 -12.01
C MET A 54 -41.32 9.60 -10.51
N ASP A 55 -41.17 10.65 -9.71
CA ASP A 55 -40.78 10.60 -8.28
C ASP A 55 -39.48 9.77 -8.05
N ILE A 56 -38.53 9.88 -8.99
CA ILE A 56 -37.28 9.12 -8.94
C ILE A 56 -36.19 9.89 -8.20
N ASP A 57 -35.37 9.17 -7.45
CA ASP A 57 -34.16 9.72 -6.83
C ASP A 57 -33.13 10.12 -7.92
N LEU A 58 -33.04 11.42 -8.17
CA LEU A 58 -32.16 12.03 -9.18
C LEU A 58 -30.69 11.71 -8.95
N ASP A 59 -30.25 11.74 -7.70
CA ASP A 59 -28.84 11.53 -7.36
C ASP A 59 -28.48 10.05 -7.56
N HIS A 60 -29.39 9.15 -7.21
CA HIS A 60 -29.26 7.73 -7.53
C HIS A 60 -29.16 7.49 -9.04
N LEU A 61 -30.01 8.12 -9.86
CA LEU A 61 -30.04 7.91 -11.30
C LEU A 61 -28.82 8.52 -12.01
N ARG A 62 -28.33 9.67 -11.53
CA ARG A 62 -27.06 10.27 -11.99
C ARG A 62 -25.88 9.36 -11.68
N ALA A 63 -25.79 8.86 -10.44
CA ALA A 63 -24.74 7.93 -10.05
C ALA A 63 -24.79 6.63 -10.86
N HIS A 64 -25.99 6.09 -11.07
CA HIS A 64 -26.23 4.93 -11.95
C HIS A 64 -25.67 5.17 -13.35
N THR A 65 -26.11 6.25 -14.01
CA THR A 65 -25.71 6.55 -15.39
C THR A 65 -24.20 6.80 -15.48
N ARG A 66 -23.63 7.57 -14.55
CA ARG A 66 -22.18 7.84 -14.48
C ARG A 66 -21.36 6.56 -14.33
N LEU A 67 -21.74 5.69 -13.40
CA LEU A 67 -21.04 4.42 -13.18
C LEU A 67 -21.21 3.47 -14.35
N LEU A 68 -22.37 3.46 -15.01
CA LEU A 68 -22.60 2.63 -16.19
C LEU A 68 -21.70 3.06 -17.35
N MET A 69 -21.58 4.37 -17.61
CA MET A 69 -20.69 4.89 -18.64
C MET A 69 -19.24 4.52 -18.36
N ARG A 70 -18.75 4.75 -17.13
CA ARG A 70 -17.39 4.37 -16.73
C ARG A 70 -17.14 2.87 -16.84
N ALA A 71 -18.11 2.04 -16.46
CA ALA A 71 -17.99 0.59 -16.57
C ALA A 71 -17.95 0.13 -18.04
N LYS A 72 -18.75 0.76 -18.91
CA LYS A 72 -18.70 0.51 -20.37
C LYS A 72 -17.35 0.92 -20.95
N ASP A 73 -16.83 2.09 -20.59
CA ASP A 73 -15.53 2.57 -21.05
C ASP A 73 -14.39 1.65 -20.60
N TRP A 74 -14.41 1.24 -19.33
CA TRP A 74 -13.46 0.27 -18.79
C TRP A 74 -13.54 -1.07 -19.53
N HIS A 75 -14.75 -1.57 -19.79
CA HIS A 75 -14.95 -2.80 -20.55
C HIS A 75 -14.44 -2.68 -22.00
N ALA A 76 -14.72 -1.55 -22.66
CA ALA A 76 -14.26 -1.27 -24.02
C ALA A 76 -12.73 -1.13 -24.10
N LYS A 77 -12.08 -0.65 -23.04
CA LYS A 77 -10.61 -0.53 -22.93
C LYS A 77 -9.96 -1.82 -22.42
N ALA A 78 -10.51 -2.99 -22.76
CA ALA A 78 -10.01 -4.31 -22.41
C ALA A 78 -9.78 -4.50 -20.89
N GLN A 79 -10.66 -3.92 -20.07
CA GLN A 79 -10.62 -4.02 -18.61
C GLN A 79 -9.33 -3.45 -17.98
N ASN A 80 -8.72 -2.45 -18.60
CA ASN A 80 -7.47 -1.85 -18.13
C ASN A 80 -7.61 -1.23 -16.72
N GLY A 81 -6.72 -1.62 -15.81
CA GLY A 81 -6.71 -1.20 -14.40
C GLY A 81 -6.50 0.31 -14.15
N SER A 82 -6.09 1.07 -15.17
CA SER A 82 -5.99 2.54 -15.09
C SER A 82 -7.36 3.24 -15.09
N TYR A 83 -8.39 2.57 -15.60
CA TYR A 83 -9.76 3.10 -15.65
C TYR A 83 -10.58 2.73 -14.42
N LEU A 84 -10.05 1.90 -13.51
CA LEU A 84 -10.73 1.49 -12.29
C LEU A 84 -10.83 2.65 -11.28
N LEU A 85 -11.88 2.62 -10.46
CA LEU A 85 -12.09 3.59 -9.38
C LEU A 85 -11.03 3.41 -8.29
N ARG A 86 -10.69 4.50 -7.60
CA ARG A 86 -9.69 4.52 -6.51
C ARG A 86 -10.09 5.52 -5.43
N GLY A 87 -9.68 5.28 -4.20
CA GLY A 87 -9.86 6.21 -3.09
C GLY A 87 -11.33 6.58 -2.90
N HIS A 88 -11.60 7.89 -2.86
CA HIS A 88 -12.94 8.41 -2.56
C HIS A 88 -14.00 7.99 -3.59
N ASP A 89 -13.68 8.04 -4.89
CA ASP A 89 -14.60 7.64 -5.97
C ASP A 89 -15.02 6.16 -5.83
N LEU A 90 -14.13 5.29 -5.35
CA LEU A 90 -14.45 3.88 -5.10
C LEU A 90 -15.35 3.74 -3.87
N GLN A 91 -15.07 4.46 -2.78
CA GLN A 91 -15.89 4.45 -1.58
C GLN A 91 -17.32 4.92 -1.84
N GLU A 92 -17.50 5.99 -2.62
CA GLU A 92 -18.82 6.47 -3.03
C GLU A 92 -19.55 5.44 -3.88
N ALA A 93 -18.86 4.81 -4.82
CA ALA A 93 -19.46 3.77 -5.67
C ALA A 93 -19.88 2.52 -4.87
N GLU A 94 -19.07 2.09 -3.90
CA GLU A 94 -19.41 0.99 -2.99
C GLU A 94 -20.65 1.33 -2.15
N GLN A 95 -20.71 2.55 -1.59
CA GLN A 95 -21.88 3.00 -0.82
C GLN A 95 -23.14 3.07 -1.70
N TRP A 96 -23.00 3.64 -2.90
CA TRP A 96 -24.08 3.70 -3.88
C TRP A 96 -24.58 2.30 -4.25
N LEU A 97 -23.68 1.32 -4.46
CA LEU A 97 -24.05 -0.04 -4.80
C LEU A 97 -24.90 -0.68 -3.70
N VAL A 98 -24.53 -0.50 -2.43
CA VAL A 98 -25.28 -1.01 -1.27
C VAL A 98 -26.65 -0.34 -1.16
N GLN A 99 -26.70 0.98 -1.32
CA GLN A 99 -27.95 1.75 -1.25
C GLN A 99 -28.89 1.48 -2.44
N GLY A 100 -28.31 1.18 -3.61
CA GLY A 100 -29.02 0.97 -4.86
C GLY A 100 -29.77 -0.35 -4.95
N LEU A 101 -29.50 -1.33 -4.08
CA LEU A 101 -30.17 -2.64 -4.10
C LEU A 101 -31.70 -2.54 -3.91
N ASN A 102 -32.16 -1.51 -3.18
CA ASN A 102 -33.57 -1.27 -2.88
C ASN A 102 -34.14 -0.07 -3.66
N LYS A 103 -33.39 0.51 -4.61
CA LYS A 103 -33.81 1.67 -5.41
C LYS A 103 -34.00 1.28 -6.88
N ASP A 104 -34.89 1.98 -7.55
CA ASP A 104 -35.06 1.89 -8.99
C ASP A 104 -34.38 3.08 -9.68
N PRO A 105 -33.60 2.86 -10.76
CA PRO A 105 -33.25 1.57 -11.35
C PRO A 105 -32.20 0.81 -10.52
N LYS A 106 -32.30 -0.53 -10.50
CA LYS A 106 -31.33 -1.39 -9.82
C LYS A 106 -29.93 -1.33 -10.47
N PRO A 107 -28.85 -1.50 -9.69
CA PRO A 107 -27.51 -1.66 -10.22
C PRO A 107 -27.42 -2.82 -11.21
N THR A 108 -26.80 -2.56 -12.36
CA THR A 108 -26.58 -3.54 -13.41
C THR A 108 -25.39 -4.45 -13.08
N PRO A 109 -25.35 -5.69 -13.60
CA PRO A 109 -24.23 -6.60 -13.36
C PRO A 109 -22.86 -6.02 -13.78
N LEU A 110 -22.84 -5.21 -14.85
CA LEU A 110 -21.62 -4.58 -15.36
C LEU A 110 -21.09 -3.51 -14.38
N GLN A 111 -21.97 -2.73 -13.76
CA GLN A 111 -21.58 -1.76 -12.73
C GLN A 111 -21.03 -2.47 -11.49
N THR A 112 -21.69 -3.54 -11.03
CA THR A 112 -21.22 -4.35 -9.89
C THR A 112 -19.83 -4.90 -10.16
N GLN A 113 -19.64 -5.56 -11.31
CA GLN A 113 -18.34 -6.11 -11.69
C GLN A 113 -17.24 -5.03 -11.74
N TYR A 114 -17.55 -3.84 -12.26
CA TYR A 114 -16.60 -2.75 -12.34
C TYR A 114 -16.18 -2.24 -10.94
N ILE A 115 -17.12 -2.14 -10.00
CA ILE A 115 -16.85 -1.75 -8.61
C ILE A 115 -16.01 -2.84 -7.91
N ASP A 116 -16.38 -4.10 -8.06
CA ASP A 116 -15.65 -5.24 -7.46
C ASP A 116 -14.20 -5.29 -7.96
N ARG A 117 -13.99 -5.17 -9.28
CA ARG A 117 -12.65 -5.13 -9.87
C ARG A 117 -11.85 -3.91 -9.40
N SER A 118 -12.50 -2.78 -9.21
CA SER A 118 -11.86 -1.58 -8.66
C SER A 118 -11.40 -1.82 -7.22
N ARG A 119 -12.22 -2.48 -6.40
CA ARG A 119 -11.88 -2.87 -5.04
C ARG A 119 -10.72 -3.85 -4.97
N GLU A 120 -10.74 -4.88 -5.79
CA GLU A 120 -9.64 -5.85 -5.90
C GLU A 120 -8.32 -5.14 -6.25
N ALA A 121 -8.33 -4.29 -7.28
CA ALA A 121 -7.14 -3.56 -7.71
C ALA A 121 -6.56 -2.67 -6.59
N GLU A 122 -7.41 -1.95 -5.85
CA GLU A 122 -6.94 -1.12 -4.74
C GLU A 122 -6.31 -1.96 -3.62
N THR A 123 -6.94 -3.08 -3.24
CA THR A 123 -6.38 -3.96 -2.20
C THR A 123 -5.03 -4.56 -2.61
N GLN A 124 -4.84 -4.87 -3.90
CA GLN A 124 -3.56 -5.39 -4.41
C GLN A 124 -2.47 -4.31 -4.34
N ILE A 125 -2.78 -3.07 -4.71
CA ILE A 125 -1.83 -1.95 -4.63
C ILE A 125 -1.44 -1.68 -3.18
N LEU A 126 -2.40 -1.70 -2.24
CA LEU A 126 -2.13 -1.50 -0.82
C LEU A 126 -1.25 -2.60 -0.25
N LYS A 127 -1.54 -3.87 -0.57
CA LYS A 127 -0.72 -5.02 -0.15
C LYS A 127 0.70 -4.94 -0.72
N ALA A 128 0.85 -4.56 -1.99
CA ALA A 128 2.16 -4.37 -2.61
C ALA A 128 2.97 -3.27 -1.91
N ARG A 129 2.33 -2.14 -1.58
CA ARG A 129 2.95 -1.04 -0.83
C ARG A 129 3.37 -1.47 0.58
N GLN A 130 2.56 -2.26 1.28
CA GLN A 130 2.92 -2.79 2.60
C GLN A 130 4.13 -3.71 2.52
N LYS A 131 4.16 -4.64 1.55
CA LYS A 131 5.31 -5.52 1.33
C LYS A 131 6.60 -4.73 1.04
N ALA A 132 6.51 -3.70 0.19
CA ALA A 132 7.66 -2.85 -0.12
C ALA A 132 8.21 -2.13 1.14
N LYS A 133 7.34 -1.63 2.02
CA LYS A 133 7.77 -1.04 3.30
C LYS A 133 8.53 -2.04 4.17
N TRP A 134 8.03 -3.27 4.28
CA TRP A 134 8.69 -4.33 5.05
C TRP A 134 10.05 -4.72 4.48
N VAL A 135 10.19 -4.78 3.15
CA VAL A 135 11.49 -5.06 2.50
C VAL A 135 12.53 -4.01 2.88
N VAL A 136 12.16 -2.72 2.85
CA VAL A 136 13.08 -1.63 3.24
C VAL A 136 13.48 -1.75 4.71
N VAL A 137 12.52 -2.01 5.61
CA VAL A 137 12.80 -2.16 7.05
C VAL A 137 13.71 -3.36 7.33
N LEU A 138 13.48 -4.50 6.68
CA LEU A 138 14.34 -5.67 6.86
C LEU A 138 15.76 -5.43 6.34
N ALA A 139 15.89 -4.76 5.18
CA ALA A 139 17.19 -4.41 4.62
C ALA A 139 18.00 -3.49 5.55
N THR A 140 17.36 -2.47 6.14
CA THR A 140 18.06 -1.56 7.06
C THR A 140 18.49 -2.24 8.35
N VAL A 141 17.68 -3.15 8.90
CA VAL A 141 18.03 -3.94 10.08
C VAL A 141 19.22 -4.85 9.80
N LEU A 142 19.22 -5.55 8.66
CA LEU A 142 20.32 -6.43 8.27
C LEU A 142 21.64 -5.67 8.10
N VAL A 143 21.61 -4.50 7.45
CA VAL A 143 22.81 -3.65 7.29
C VAL A 143 23.38 -3.23 8.65
N ASN A 144 22.53 -2.75 9.56
CA ASN A 144 22.98 -2.36 10.90
C ASN A 144 23.52 -3.56 11.71
N MET A 145 22.88 -4.73 11.60
CA MET A 145 23.35 -5.94 12.26
C MET A 145 24.73 -6.36 11.76
N LEU A 146 24.99 -6.26 10.45
CA LEU A 146 26.30 -6.54 9.86
C LEU A 146 27.36 -5.53 10.31
N LEU A 147 27.00 -4.24 10.43
CA LEU A 147 27.91 -3.21 10.94
C LEU A 147 28.31 -3.46 12.40
N VAL A 148 27.34 -3.80 13.26
CA VAL A 148 27.60 -4.07 14.68
C VAL A 148 28.44 -5.34 14.86
N THR A 149 28.07 -6.43 14.18
CA THR A 149 28.80 -7.70 14.28
C THR A 149 30.22 -7.58 13.69
N GLY A 150 30.38 -6.93 12.54
CA GLY A 150 31.68 -6.63 11.95
C GLY A 150 32.54 -5.74 12.84
N GLY A 151 31.96 -4.69 13.42
CA GLY A 151 32.63 -3.81 14.37
C GLY A 151 33.10 -4.54 15.64
N CYS A 152 32.23 -5.35 16.25
CA CYS A 152 32.59 -6.18 17.41
C CYS A 152 33.69 -7.19 17.08
N PHE A 153 33.63 -7.85 15.93
CA PHE A 153 34.67 -8.79 15.49
C PHE A 153 36.03 -8.09 15.31
N TRP A 154 36.01 -6.91 14.68
CA TRP A 154 37.22 -6.10 14.50
C TRP A 154 37.81 -5.64 15.83
N LEU A 155 36.98 -5.17 16.77
CA LEU A 155 37.41 -4.79 18.12
C LEU A 155 38.00 -5.99 18.88
N TYR A 156 37.35 -7.14 18.85
CA TYR A 156 37.85 -8.36 19.48
C TYR A 156 39.21 -8.79 18.93
N GLY A 157 39.34 -8.82 17.59
CA GLY A 157 40.60 -9.14 16.93
C GLY A 157 41.71 -8.15 17.28
N SER A 158 41.40 -6.85 17.26
CA SER A 158 42.35 -5.80 17.62
C SER A 158 42.85 -5.94 19.05
N ALA A 159 41.97 -6.15 20.04
CA ALA A 159 42.36 -6.32 21.44
C ALA A 159 43.35 -7.49 21.61
N SER A 160 43.11 -8.61 20.92
CA SER A 160 44.01 -9.77 20.98
C SER A 160 45.39 -9.50 20.37
N ASN A 161 45.46 -8.71 19.30
CA ASN A 161 46.72 -8.33 18.67
C ASN A 161 47.51 -7.33 19.51
N TRP A 162 46.81 -6.43 20.21
CA TRP A 162 47.42 -5.46 21.10
C TRP A 162 48.02 -6.13 22.34
N ALA A 163 47.32 -7.12 22.90
CA ALA A 163 47.81 -7.91 24.02
C ALA A 163 49.11 -8.66 23.69
N ARG A 164 49.19 -9.31 22.51
CA ARG A 164 50.41 -10.02 22.08
C ARG A 164 51.61 -9.07 21.97
N ARG A 165 51.45 -7.92 21.33
CA ARG A 165 52.53 -6.92 21.19
C ARG A 165 52.94 -6.28 22.51
N TRP A 166 52.07 -6.24 23.52
CA TRP A 166 52.43 -5.77 24.85
C TRP A 166 53.29 -6.81 25.57
N VAL A 167 52.88 -8.09 25.49
CA VAL A 167 53.63 -9.21 26.06
C VAL A 167 55.00 -9.36 25.42
N ASP A 168 55.10 -9.30 24.09
CA ASP A 168 56.38 -9.47 23.39
C ASP A 168 57.40 -8.39 23.78
N ARG A 169 56.96 -7.14 23.92
CA ARG A 169 57.82 -6.03 24.36
C ARG A 169 58.29 -6.23 25.80
N GLN A 170 57.38 -6.57 26.71
CA GLN A 170 57.71 -6.88 28.10
C GLN A 170 58.68 -8.06 28.20
N LEU A 171 58.50 -9.09 27.37
CA LEU A 171 59.34 -10.27 27.35
C LEU A 171 60.75 -9.92 26.88
N GLN A 172 60.89 -9.10 25.82
CA GLN A 172 62.19 -8.64 25.34
C GLN A 172 62.91 -7.77 26.36
N ASP A 173 62.21 -6.84 27.02
CA ASP A 173 62.81 -6.01 28.05
C ASP A 173 63.24 -6.84 29.27
N ALA A 174 62.41 -7.79 29.72
CA ALA A 174 62.75 -8.70 30.81
C ALA A 174 63.90 -9.64 30.46
N LEU A 175 63.97 -10.14 29.23
CA LEU A 175 65.08 -10.95 28.73
C LEU A 175 66.37 -10.11 28.62
N ASN A 176 66.30 -8.88 28.13
CA ASN A 176 67.46 -8.00 28.01
C ASN A 176 68.01 -7.60 29.38
N VAL A 177 67.14 -7.27 30.34
CA VAL A 177 67.54 -6.96 31.72
C VAL A 177 68.05 -8.22 32.43
N GLY A 178 67.41 -9.38 32.21
CA GLY A 178 67.88 -10.66 32.74
C GLY A 178 69.25 -11.05 32.18
N LEU A 179 69.46 -10.93 30.87
CA LEU A 179 70.74 -11.21 30.21
C LEU A 179 71.82 -10.19 30.58
N ALA A 180 71.47 -8.93 30.83
CA ALA A 180 72.40 -7.91 31.30
C ALA A 180 72.73 -8.02 32.81
N GLY A 181 71.78 -8.50 33.62
CA GLY A 181 71.95 -8.72 35.06
C GLY A 181 72.69 -10.00 35.40
N ILE A 182 72.67 -11.00 34.51
CA ILE A 182 73.46 -12.22 34.63
C ILE A 182 74.87 -11.91 34.10
N SER A 183 75.71 -11.31 34.93
CA SER A 183 77.17 -11.34 34.70
C SER A 183 77.61 -12.80 34.58
N GLY A 184 78.48 -13.09 33.61
CA GLY A 184 78.93 -14.45 33.26
C GLY A 184 79.51 -15.28 34.43
N ASP A 185 79.74 -14.67 35.59
CA ASP A 185 80.15 -15.33 36.83
C ASP A 185 79.02 -16.11 37.55
N GLU A 186 77.74 -15.75 37.38
CA GLU A 186 76.62 -16.45 38.04
C GLU A 186 76.18 -17.72 37.30
N LEU A 187 76.24 -17.72 35.96
CA LEU A 187 75.97 -18.90 35.12
C LEU A 187 76.91 -20.07 35.42
N ARG A 188 78.06 -19.81 36.05
CA ARG A 188 79.03 -20.83 36.42
C ARG A 188 78.72 -21.54 37.75
N ARG A 189 77.82 -21.01 38.60
CA ARG A 189 77.65 -21.50 39.98
C ARG A 189 76.45 -22.39 40.28
N SER A 190 75.39 -22.46 39.48
CA SER A 190 74.33 -23.48 39.68
C SER A 190 73.29 -23.52 38.55
N PRO A 191 73.18 -24.61 37.77
CA PRO A 191 72.20 -24.71 36.68
C PRO A 191 70.77 -25.07 37.13
N MET A 192 70.48 -25.23 38.43
CA MET A 192 69.25 -25.90 38.86
C MET A 192 68.57 -25.22 40.06
N ASN A 193 68.27 -23.91 40.00
CA ASN A 193 67.43 -23.27 41.03
C ASN A 193 66.62 -22.03 40.61
N LEU A 194 66.49 -21.73 39.32
CA LEU A 194 65.87 -20.47 38.85
C LEU A 194 64.36 -20.54 38.55
N LEU A 195 63.78 -21.73 38.45
CA LEU A 195 62.34 -21.90 38.17
C LEU A 195 61.39 -21.50 39.32
N PRO A 196 61.71 -21.65 40.62
CA PRO A 196 60.78 -21.29 41.69
C PRO A 196 60.73 -19.78 42.00
N GLN A 197 61.78 -19.01 41.64
CA GLN A 197 61.89 -17.58 41.96
C GLN A 197 60.99 -16.73 41.05
N LEU A 198 60.90 -17.09 39.76
CA LEU A 198 60.07 -16.38 38.78
C LEU A 198 58.58 -16.50 39.10
N ALA A 199 58.13 -17.66 39.61
CA ALA A 199 56.73 -17.87 40.00
C ALA A 199 56.27 -17.02 41.20
N LYS A 200 57.16 -16.68 42.14
CA LYS A 200 56.80 -15.88 43.32
C LYS A 200 56.62 -14.38 43.01
N SER A 201 57.32 -13.86 41.99
CA SER A 201 57.18 -12.46 41.57
C SER A 201 55.85 -12.18 40.88
N PHE A 202 55.30 -13.18 40.17
CA PHE A 202 54.07 -13.05 39.38
C PHE A 202 52.79 -13.02 40.25
N ILE A 203 52.83 -13.58 41.46
CA ILE A 203 51.67 -13.62 42.38
C ILE A 203 51.51 -12.31 43.17
N ARG A 204 52.55 -11.49 43.30
CA ARG A 204 52.53 -10.30 44.16
C ARG A 204 51.90 -9.05 43.51
N THR A 205 51.71 -9.05 42.19
CA THR A 205 51.16 -7.91 41.43
C THR A 205 49.65 -7.97 41.19
N THR A 206 48.96 -9.05 41.59
CA THR A 206 47.49 -9.21 41.48
C THR A 206 46.75 -9.04 42.81
N ARG A 207 47.38 -8.40 43.79
CA ARG A 207 46.73 -7.92 45.02
C ARG A 207 47.28 -6.53 45.31
N ILE A 208 46.63 -5.51 44.75
CA ILE A 208 46.56 -4.08 45.11
C ILE A 208 46.37 -3.33 43.77
N GLY A 209 45.14 -2.88 43.50
CA GLY A 209 44.77 -2.11 42.30
C GLY A 209 43.47 -2.61 41.72
#